data_AF-A0A6V7PWY5-F1
#
_entry.id   AF-A0A6V7PWY5-F1
#
_cell.length_a   1.000
_cell.length_b   1.000
_cell.length_c   1.000
_cell.angle_alpha   90.00
_cell.angle_beta   90.00
_cell.angle_gamma   90.00
#
_symmetry.space_group_name_H-M   'P 1'
#
loop_
_entity.id
_entity.type
_entity.pdbx_description
1 polymer ?
#
loop_
_entity_poly.entity_id
_entity_poly.type
_entity_poly.pdbx_seq_one_letter_code
_entity_poly.pdbx_strand_id
1 'polypeptide(L)'
;MAAIKLLHNIAPYMGQELADALRVTVGQLSSLVQVIAENNGISEEQAAAAGLLADLPERDSGLTHRLLEERAFDIVISKVVSIRQGETRGSRFVNPFLEGLVRILSRLTYLLDEPDIVSIVREHNLTALFTDLLQMSGLDKVQMVSAMALENLSQQSKHLTKVQVHPQPSFCLSIFPCLSKQPDTSGLCRVHGGLCSVKESFCLLEGRAVEKLVACLDHQNEKVVEASLAALCTLLDDGVNIQEGVMVLYEADGIKPILDVLLESRTEILRRRAVWAVERILRTEEIAYDISGDQNVGTALVEAFRHGDYTTRQTAEQALKHIDKLPNFSGIFTKKGG
;
A
#
# COMPACT_ATOMS: atom_id res chain seq x y z
N MET A 1 -4.40 32.48 -11.35
CA MET A 1 -2.99 32.05 -11.23
C MET A 1 -2.27 32.49 -9.94
N ALA A 2 -2.02 33.79 -9.70
CA ALA A 2 -1.21 34.25 -8.55
C ALA A 2 -1.76 33.83 -7.17
N ALA A 3 -3.10 33.90 -7.01
CA ALA A 3 -3.77 33.45 -5.79
C ALA A 3 -3.60 31.94 -5.54
N ILE A 4 -3.76 31.10 -6.57
CA ILE A 4 -3.61 29.64 -6.45
C ILE A 4 -2.19 29.27 -5.99
N LYS A 5 -1.18 29.91 -6.57
CA LYS A 5 0.22 29.72 -6.15
C LYS A 5 0.47 30.13 -4.71
N LEU A 6 -0.07 31.27 -4.28
CA LEU A 6 0.03 31.71 -2.89
C LEU A 6 -0.60 30.69 -1.95
N LEU A 7 -1.82 30.26 -2.26
CA LEU A 7 -2.55 29.26 -1.47
C LEU A 7 -1.80 27.92 -1.42
N HIS A 8 -1.27 27.44 -2.55
CA HIS A 8 -0.48 26.21 -2.61
C HIS A 8 0.75 26.29 -1.69
N ASN A 9 1.48 27.40 -1.70
CA ASN A 9 2.67 27.56 -0.87
C ASN A 9 2.38 27.64 0.64
N ILE A 10 1.18 28.07 1.04
CA ILE A 10 0.78 28.15 2.45
C ILE A 10 0.00 26.92 2.94
N ALA A 11 -0.48 26.07 2.02
CA ALA A 11 -1.27 24.89 2.36
C ALA A 11 -0.60 23.93 3.35
N PRO A 12 0.73 23.69 3.31
CA PRO A 12 1.40 22.87 4.32
C PRO A 12 1.30 23.42 5.75
N TYR A 13 1.01 24.70 5.94
CA TYR A 13 0.94 25.36 7.25
C TYR A 13 -0.48 25.65 7.72
N MET A 14 -1.47 25.66 6.82
CA MET A 14 -2.86 26.04 7.10
C MET A 14 -3.85 25.13 6.36
N GLY A 15 -3.48 23.86 6.20
CA GLY A 15 -4.21 22.93 5.32
C GLY A 15 -5.66 22.72 5.76
N GLN A 16 -5.92 22.65 7.07
CA GLN A 16 -7.27 22.43 7.58
C GLN A 16 -8.15 23.67 7.35
N GLU A 17 -7.63 24.87 7.62
CA GLU A 17 -8.35 26.12 7.41
C GLU A 17 -8.68 26.33 5.93
N LEU A 18 -7.75 25.98 5.03
CA LEU A 18 -7.99 26.03 3.59
C LEU A 18 -9.02 24.99 3.14
N ALA A 19 -8.96 23.76 3.67
CA ALA A 19 -9.97 22.74 3.38
C ALA A 19 -11.36 23.20 3.84
N ASP A 20 -11.48 23.73 5.06
CA ASP A 20 -12.72 24.28 5.60
C ASP A 20 -13.26 25.42 4.73
N ALA A 21 -12.39 26.35 4.34
CA ALA A 21 -12.76 27.47 3.47
C ALA A 21 -13.26 26.99 2.10
N LEU A 22 -12.60 26.01 1.47
CA LEU A 22 -12.99 25.47 0.17
C LEU A 22 -14.29 24.65 0.24
N ARG A 23 -14.58 24.02 1.39
CA ARG A 23 -15.85 23.32 1.61
C ARG A 23 -17.03 24.28 1.72
N VAL A 24 -16.88 25.38 2.44
CA VAL A 24 -17.98 26.31 2.73
C VAL A 24 -18.16 27.35 1.62
N THR A 25 -17.08 27.78 0.98
CA THR A 25 -17.14 28.87 0.00
C THR A 25 -17.63 28.38 -1.35
N VAL A 26 -18.83 28.82 -1.73
CA VAL A 26 -19.46 28.46 -3.00
C VAL A 26 -18.57 28.84 -4.18
N GLY A 27 -18.34 27.88 -5.08
CA GLY A 27 -17.66 28.08 -6.35
C GLY A 27 -16.12 28.09 -6.33
N GLN A 28 -15.48 28.11 -5.17
CA GLN A 28 -14.00 28.10 -5.12
C GLN A 28 -13.41 26.74 -5.48
N LEU A 29 -13.95 25.66 -4.91
CA LEU A 29 -13.53 24.31 -5.24
C LEU A 29 -13.80 23.99 -6.72
N SER A 30 -14.99 24.32 -7.22
CA SER A 30 -15.36 24.10 -8.62
C SER A 30 -14.46 24.87 -9.59
N SER A 31 -14.03 26.10 -9.22
CA SER A 31 -13.07 26.88 -10.01
C SER A 31 -11.70 26.19 -10.11
N LEU A 32 -11.20 25.61 -9.00
CA LEU A 32 -9.95 24.83 -9.01
C LEU A 32 -10.08 23.57 -9.88
N VAL A 33 -11.21 22.87 -9.77
CA VAL A 33 -11.50 21.69 -10.60
C VAL A 33 -11.59 22.07 -12.08
N GLN A 34 -12.20 23.20 -12.41
CA GLN A 34 -12.30 23.71 -13.78
C GLN A 34 -10.93 24.03 -14.37
N VAL A 35 -10.04 24.66 -13.60
CA VAL A 35 -8.64 24.88 -14.00
C VAL A 35 -7.95 23.55 -14.32
N ILE A 36 -8.08 22.55 -13.45
CA ILE A 36 -7.50 21.21 -13.68
C ILE A 36 -8.06 20.57 -14.96
N ALA A 37 -9.34 20.79 -15.26
CA ALA A 37 -10.02 20.20 -16.41
C ALA A 37 -9.55 20.76 -17.77
N GLU A 38 -8.94 21.95 -17.82
CA GLU A 38 -8.58 22.62 -19.08
C GLU A 38 -7.78 21.72 -20.05
N ASN A 39 -8.14 21.77 -21.34
CA ASN A 39 -7.57 20.92 -22.40
C ASN A 39 -6.62 21.68 -23.34
N ASN A 40 -6.03 22.78 -22.86
CA ASN A 40 -5.10 23.67 -23.59
C ASN A 40 -3.61 23.28 -23.41
N GLY A 41 -3.34 22.04 -22.99
CA GLY A 41 -2.00 21.55 -22.62
C GLY A 41 -1.67 21.82 -21.15
N ILE A 42 -0.71 21.07 -20.58
CA ILE A 42 -0.44 21.14 -19.13
C ILE A 42 0.31 22.43 -18.77
N SER A 43 -0.40 23.32 -18.08
CA SER A 43 0.07 24.64 -17.65
C SER A 43 0.61 24.64 -16.21
N GLU A 44 1.34 25.70 -15.86
CA GLU A 44 1.77 25.93 -14.47
C GLU A 44 0.58 26.14 -13.52
N GLU A 45 -0.49 26.77 -14.02
CA GLU A 45 -1.70 27.01 -13.23
C GLU A 45 -2.42 25.70 -12.88
N GLN A 46 -2.48 24.76 -13.83
CA GLN A 46 -3.00 23.41 -13.60
C GLN A 46 -2.18 22.65 -12.56
N ALA A 47 -0.85 22.66 -12.69
CA ALA A 47 0.05 22.05 -11.73
C ALA A 47 -0.13 22.65 -10.32
N ALA A 48 -0.24 23.98 -10.22
CA ALA A 48 -0.45 24.65 -8.94
C ALA A 48 -1.84 24.36 -8.34
N ALA A 49 -2.89 24.27 -9.15
CA ALA A 49 -4.23 23.92 -8.69
C ALA A 49 -4.31 22.48 -8.18
N ALA A 50 -3.74 21.52 -8.92
CA ALA A 50 -3.66 20.13 -8.48
C ALA A 50 -2.78 19.98 -7.24
N GLY A 51 -1.63 20.67 -7.18
CA GLY A 51 -0.75 20.70 -6.02
C GLY A 51 -1.44 21.25 -4.77
N LEU A 52 -2.16 22.38 -4.90
CA LEU A 52 -2.97 22.94 -3.80
C LEU A 52 -3.94 21.91 -3.24
N LEU A 53 -4.79 21.31 -4.09
CA LEU A 53 -5.75 20.30 -3.65
C LEU A 53 -5.07 19.04 -3.08
N ALA A 54 -3.90 18.68 -3.57
CA ALA A 54 -3.11 17.55 -3.07
C ALA A 54 -2.48 17.80 -1.68
N ASP A 55 -2.15 19.05 -1.35
CA ASP A 55 -1.49 19.42 -0.09
C ASP A 55 -2.46 19.70 1.07
N LEU A 56 -3.77 19.77 0.80
CA LEU A 56 -4.80 19.78 1.85
C LEU A 56 -4.80 18.44 2.63
N PRO A 57 -5.34 18.38 3.88
CA PRO A 57 -5.30 17.18 4.71
C PRO A 57 -5.84 15.95 3.97
N GLU A 58 -5.01 14.93 3.80
CA GLU A 58 -5.29 13.79 2.89
C GLU A 58 -6.50 12.95 3.32
N ARG A 59 -6.81 12.94 4.62
CA ARG A 59 -7.92 12.21 5.24
C ARG A 59 -9.16 13.07 5.52
N ASP A 60 -9.23 14.28 4.98
CA ASP A 60 -10.43 15.12 5.12
C ASP A 60 -11.58 14.53 4.26
N SER A 61 -12.49 13.82 4.93
CA SER A 61 -13.63 13.17 4.27
C SER A 61 -14.58 14.20 3.66
N GLY A 62 -14.81 15.33 4.34
CA GLY A 62 -15.69 16.39 3.83
C GLY A 62 -15.18 17.01 2.53
N LEU A 63 -13.87 17.25 2.41
CA LEU A 63 -13.27 17.75 1.18
C LEU A 63 -13.34 16.70 0.08
N THR A 64 -13.11 15.43 0.41
CA THR A 64 -13.18 14.31 -0.53
C THR A 64 -14.59 14.14 -1.10
N HIS A 65 -15.61 14.23 -0.24
CA HIS A 65 -17.02 14.26 -0.63
C HIS A 65 -17.36 15.45 -1.52
N ARG A 66 -16.87 16.65 -1.19
CA ARG A 66 -17.06 17.82 -2.05
C ARG A 66 -16.39 17.67 -3.42
N LEU A 67 -15.21 17.06 -3.49
CA LEU A 67 -14.55 16.74 -4.76
C LEU A 67 -15.35 15.73 -5.59
N LEU A 68 -16.03 14.78 -4.95
CA LEU A 68 -16.95 13.84 -5.61
C LEU A 68 -18.17 14.55 -6.19
N GLU A 69 -18.81 15.43 -5.42
CA GLU A 69 -19.96 16.24 -5.87
C GLU A 69 -19.61 17.09 -7.10
N GLU A 70 -18.39 17.65 -7.13
CA GLU A 70 -17.87 18.45 -8.26
C GLU A 70 -17.35 17.59 -9.43
N ARG A 71 -17.52 16.26 -9.38
CA ARG A 71 -17.01 15.29 -10.37
C ARG A 71 -15.50 15.40 -10.63
N ALA A 72 -14.75 15.85 -9.63
CA ALA A 72 -13.32 16.09 -9.77
C ALA A 72 -12.54 14.80 -10.03
N PHE A 73 -12.97 13.67 -9.46
CA PHE A 73 -12.29 12.38 -9.64
C PHE A 73 -12.38 11.86 -11.07
N ASP A 74 -13.52 12.01 -11.77
CA ASP A 74 -13.65 11.67 -13.20
C ASP A 74 -12.59 12.42 -14.03
N ILE A 75 -12.46 13.73 -13.77
CA ILE A 75 -11.52 14.62 -14.45
C ILE A 75 -10.09 14.20 -14.14
N VAL A 76 -9.76 13.99 -12.86
CA VAL A 76 -8.42 13.59 -12.41
C VAL A 76 -8.01 12.26 -13.04
N ILE A 77 -8.89 11.25 -13.03
CA ILE A 77 -8.62 9.93 -13.61
C ILE A 77 -8.37 10.06 -15.11
N SER A 78 -9.22 10.80 -15.83
CA SER A 78 -9.04 11.04 -17.26
C SER A 78 -7.68 11.69 -17.57
N LYS A 79 -7.27 12.70 -16.79
CA LYS A 79 -5.97 13.36 -16.95
C LYS A 79 -4.80 12.43 -16.65
N VAL A 80 -4.86 11.64 -15.57
CA VAL A 80 -3.82 10.66 -15.24
C VAL A 80 -3.66 9.64 -16.36
N VAL A 81 -4.76 9.09 -16.88
CA VAL A 81 -4.74 8.12 -17.99
C VAL A 81 -4.14 8.74 -19.25
N SER A 82 -4.54 9.96 -19.61
CA SER A 82 -4.02 10.67 -20.79
C SER A 82 -2.51 10.94 -20.70
N ILE A 83 -2.02 11.34 -19.52
CA ILE A 83 -0.57 11.52 -19.27
C ILE A 83 0.17 10.20 -19.42
N ARG A 84 -0.36 9.12 -18.82
CA ARG A 84 0.24 7.78 -18.90
C ARG A 84 0.29 7.22 -20.32
N GLN A 85 -0.71 7.51 -21.14
CA GLN A 85 -0.77 7.08 -22.55
C GLN A 85 0.11 7.94 -23.47
N GLY A 86 0.79 8.96 -22.94
CA GLY A 86 1.67 9.84 -23.70
C GLY A 86 0.92 10.82 -24.61
N GLU A 87 -0.38 11.00 -24.40
CA GLU A 87 -1.21 11.91 -25.20
C GLU A 87 -0.88 13.39 -24.91
N THR A 88 -0.34 13.66 -23.72
CA THR A 88 0.05 14.99 -23.28
C THR A 88 1.49 15.31 -23.68
N ARG A 89 1.71 16.44 -24.35
CA ARG A 89 3.05 16.88 -24.76
C ARG A 89 3.93 17.24 -23.56
N GLY A 90 5.23 16.94 -23.66
CA GLY A 90 6.25 17.18 -22.63
C GLY A 90 6.38 18.65 -22.25
N SER A 91 5.64 19.06 -21.23
CA SER A 91 5.76 20.33 -20.51
C SER A 91 6.50 20.09 -19.21
N ARG A 92 7.31 21.06 -18.75
CA ARG A 92 7.99 20.98 -17.43
C ARG A 92 7.01 20.86 -16.26
N PHE A 93 5.73 21.12 -16.50
CA PHE A 93 4.66 21.07 -15.51
C PHE A 93 3.93 19.72 -15.48
N VAL A 94 4.23 18.79 -16.41
CA VAL A 94 3.61 17.45 -16.44
C VAL A 94 3.86 16.69 -15.15
N ASN A 95 5.11 16.65 -14.68
CA ASN A 95 5.47 15.86 -13.50
C ASN A 95 4.81 16.40 -12.22
N PRO A 96 4.92 17.71 -11.88
CA PRO A 96 4.20 18.25 -10.73
C PRO A 96 2.67 18.13 -10.84
N PHE A 97 2.13 18.25 -12.05
CA PHE A 97 0.70 18.06 -12.26
C PHE A 97 0.28 16.61 -12.00
N LEU A 98 0.99 15.63 -12.56
CA LEU A 98 0.74 14.21 -12.32
C LEU A 98 0.86 13.86 -10.83
N GLU A 99 1.89 14.36 -10.14
CA GLU A 99 2.04 14.20 -8.69
C GLU A 99 0.81 14.72 -7.91
N GLY A 100 0.34 15.92 -8.25
CA GLY A 100 -0.87 16.49 -7.65
C GLY A 100 -2.10 15.64 -7.93
N LEU A 101 -2.31 15.22 -9.17
CA LEU A 101 -3.44 14.39 -9.58
C LEU A 101 -3.48 13.04 -8.85
N VAL A 102 -2.35 12.34 -8.77
CA VAL A 102 -2.26 11.02 -8.10
C VAL A 102 -2.54 11.14 -6.60
N ARG A 103 -2.10 12.24 -5.97
CA ARG A 103 -2.41 12.54 -4.56
C ARG A 103 -3.86 12.93 -4.31
N ILE A 104 -4.50 13.63 -5.25
CA ILE A 104 -5.95 13.87 -5.18
C ILE A 104 -6.67 12.52 -5.26
N LEU A 105 -6.29 11.67 -6.22
CA LEU A 105 -6.91 10.38 -6.45
C LEU A 105 -6.77 9.44 -5.25
N SER A 106 -5.60 9.43 -4.58
CA SER A 106 -5.36 8.56 -3.42
C SER A 106 -6.28 8.85 -2.23
N ARG A 107 -6.92 10.03 -2.18
CA ARG A 107 -7.90 10.38 -1.12
C ARG A 107 -9.04 9.38 -1.00
N LEU A 108 -9.51 8.83 -2.12
CA LEU A 108 -10.57 7.81 -2.13
C LEU A 108 -10.17 6.56 -1.34
N THR A 109 -8.87 6.24 -1.27
CA THR A 109 -8.39 5.04 -0.57
C THR A 109 -8.46 5.15 0.96
N TYR A 110 -8.71 6.35 1.50
CA TYR A 110 -8.88 6.56 2.94
C TYR A 110 -10.34 6.44 3.40
N LEU A 111 -11.31 6.31 2.48
CA LEU A 111 -12.75 6.20 2.77
C LEU A 111 -13.34 4.87 2.29
N LEU A 112 -12.53 3.80 2.28
CA LEU A 112 -12.93 2.48 1.77
C LEU A 112 -13.90 1.72 2.69
N ASP A 113 -14.22 2.27 3.86
CA ASP A 113 -15.32 1.83 4.71
C ASP A 113 -16.69 2.26 4.16
N GLU A 114 -16.74 3.24 3.26
CA GLU A 114 -17.96 3.70 2.60
C GLU A 114 -18.26 2.90 1.30
N PRO A 115 -19.42 2.22 1.19
CA PRO A 115 -19.74 1.38 0.02
C PRO A 115 -19.76 2.12 -1.32
N ASP A 116 -20.22 3.38 -1.33
CA ASP A 116 -20.29 4.19 -2.54
C ASP A 116 -18.88 4.54 -3.06
N ILE A 117 -17.95 4.83 -2.15
CA ILE A 117 -16.53 5.04 -2.48
C ILE A 117 -15.94 3.76 -3.07
N VAL A 118 -16.18 2.60 -2.44
CA VAL A 118 -15.74 1.30 -2.98
C VAL A 118 -16.28 1.07 -4.39
N SER A 119 -17.53 1.46 -4.67
CA SER A 119 -18.12 1.37 -6.02
C SER A 119 -17.35 2.21 -7.04
N ILE A 120 -16.99 3.45 -6.70
CA ILE A 120 -16.24 4.35 -7.58
C ILE A 120 -14.83 3.82 -7.83
N VAL A 121 -14.15 3.37 -6.78
CA VAL A 121 -12.81 2.75 -6.88
C VAL A 121 -12.83 1.53 -7.82
N ARG A 122 -13.88 0.70 -7.71
CA ARG A 122 -14.13 -0.44 -8.61
C ARG A 122 -14.39 0.02 -10.03
N GLU A 123 -15.32 0.96 -10.23
CA GLU A 123 -15.72 1.44 -11.55
C GLU A 123 -14.53 1.86 -12.40
N HIS A 124 -13.60 2.61 -11.80
CA HIS A 124 -12.38 3.08 -12.47
C HIS A 124 -11.17 2.16 -12.34
N ASN A 125 -11.33 1.00 -11.67
CA ASN A 125 -10.27 0.02 -11.43
C ASN A 125 -8.97 0.68 -10.90
N LEU A 126 -9.10 1.46 -9.82
CA LEU A 126 -7.98 2.26 -9.31
C LEU A 126 -6.81 1.40 -8.85
N THR A 127 -7.04 0.16 -8.40
CA THR A 127 -5.96 -0.79 -8.10
C THR A 127 -5.05 -1.00 -9.31
N ALA A 128 -5.61 -1.27 -10.49
CA ALA A 128 -4.81 -1.40 -11.71
C ALA A 128 -4.09 -0.09 -12.08
N LEU A 129 -4.77 1.05 -11.92
CA LEU A 129 -4.19 2.35 -12.22
C LEU A 129 -2.97 2.67 -11.33
N PHE A 130 -3.07 2.46 -10.01
CA PHE A 130 -1.95 2.65 -9.08
C PHE A 130 -0.83 1.62 -9.31
N THR A 131 -1.17 0.37 -9.61
CA THR A 131 -0.18 -0.67 -9.96
C THR A 131 0.66 -0.27 -11.17
N ASP A 132 0.07 0.39 -12.16
CA ASP A 132 0.83 0.86 -13.30
C ASP A 132 1.66 2.12 -13.00
N LEU A 133 1.16 3.01 -12.14
CA LEU A 133 1.88 4.22 -11.73
C LEU A 133 3.18 3.93 -10.97
N LEU A 134 3.31 2.74 -10.37
CA LEU A 134 4.58 2.26 -9.79
C LEU A 134 5.74 2.22 -10.80
N GLN A 135 5.45 2.13 -12.10
CA GLN A 135 6.47 2.02 -13.15
C GLN A 135 6.90 3.38 -13.73
N MET A 136 6.44 4.48 -13.15
CA MET A 136 6.81 5.84 -13.56
C MET A 136 8.22 6.21 -13.06
N SER A 137 9.25 5.74 -13.76
CA SER A 137 10.65 5.96 -13.39
C SER A 137 10.99 7.45 -13.20
N GLY A 138 11.69 7.77 -12.11
CA GLY A 138 12.09 9.13 -11.78
C GLY A 138 10.98 10.02 -11.20
N LEU A 139 9.82 9.43 -10.87
CA LEU A 139 8.71 10.10 -10.19
C LEU A 139 8.44 9.47 -8.83
N ASP A 140 9.42 9.58 -7.93
CA ASP A 140 9.39 9.00 -6.59
C ASP A 140 8.07 9.28 -5.85
N LYS A 141 7.57 10.52 -5.93
CA LYS A 141 6.33 10.91 -5.23
C LYS A 141 5.11 10.18 -5.80
N VAL A 142 5.05 9.97 -7.12
CA VAL A 142 4.00 9.18 -7.77
C VAL A 142 4.08 7.72 -7.34
N GLN A 143 5.28 7.14 -7.35
CA GLN A 143 5.50 5.74 -6.94
C GLN A 143 5.13 5.53 -5.46
N MET A 144 5.60 6.42 -4.58
CA MET A 144 5.29 6.41 -3.15
C MET A 144 3.78 6.47 -2.88
N VAL A 145 3.07 7.44 -3.47
CA VAL A 145 1.62 7.61 -3.27
C VAL A 145 0.84 6.42 -3.84
N SER A 146 1.30 5.88 -4.98
CA SER A 146 0.67 4.71 -5.59
C SER A 146 0.84 3.46 -4.72
N ALA A 147 2.01 3.25 -4.12
CA ALA A 147 2.23 2.16 -3.18
C ALA A 147 1.39 2.31 -1.91
N MET A 148 1.28 3.53 -1.34
CA MET A 148 0.37 3.80 -0.20
C MET A 148 -1.10 3.54 -0.55
N ALA A 149 -1.54 3.96 -1.74
CA ALA A 149 -2.90 3.69 -2.21
C ALA A 149 -3.15 2.18 -2.37
N LEU A 150 -2.17 1.43 -2.88
CA LEU A 150 -2.24 -0.02 -3.00
C LEU A 150 -2.29 -0.72 -1.64
N GLU A 151 -1.54 -0.25 -0.64
CA GLU A 151 -1.64 -0.71 0.75
C GLU A 151 -3.08 -0.56 1.27
N ASN A 152 -3.64 0.65 1.19
CA ASN A 152 -5.00 0.93 1.69
C ASN A 152 -6.04 0.05 0.98
N LEU A 153 -5.90 -0.11 -0.34
CA LEU A 153 -6.79 -0.95 -1.15
C LEU A 153 -6.66 -2.44 -0.80
N SER A 154 -5.44 -2.95 -0.65
CA SER A 154 -5.20 -4.37 -0.38
C SER A 154 -5.56 -4.78 1.05
N GLN A 155 -5.55 -3.84 2.01
CA GLN A 155 -6.11 -4.07 3.34
C GLN A 155 -7.59 -4.46 3.30
N GLN A 156 -8.34 -3.99 2.30
CA GLN A 156 -9.75 -4.36 2.11
C GLN A 156 -9.95 -5.72 1.45
N SER A 157 -8.91 -6.30 0.83
CA SER A 157 -9.05 -7.53 0.05
C SER A 157 -9.69 -8.65 0.86
N LYS A 158 -9.21 -8.92 2.08
CA LYS A 158 -9.78 -9.96 2.96
C LYS A 158 -11.27 -9.78 3.29
N HIS A 159 -11.77 -8.55 3.31
CA HIS A 159 -13.18 -8.23 3.58
C HIS A 159 -14.04 -8.32 2.32
N LEU A 160 -13.47 -7.98 1.16
CA LEU A 160 -14.16 -7.97 -0.13
C LEU A 160 -14.08 -9.31 -0.87
N THR A 161 -13.15 -10.19 -0.47
CA THR A 161 -13.03 -11.55 -1.00
C THR A 161 -14.27 -12.36 -0.65
N LYS A 162 -14.95 -12.87 -1.69
CA LYS A 162 -16.09 -13.76 -1.52
C LYS A 162 -15.58 -15.17 -1.26
N VAL A 163 -15.54 -15.57 0.01
CA VAL A 163 -15.26 -16.95 0.41
C VAL A 163 -16.48 -17.80 0.07
N GLN A 164 -16.28 -18.84 -0.75
CA GLN A 164 -17.37 -19.76 -1.07
C GLN A 164 -17.69 -20.59 0.17
N VAL A 165 -18.75 -20.23 0.89
CA VAL A 165 -19.32 -21.11 1.94
C VAL A 165 -19.89 -22.33 1.24
N HIS A 166 -19.11 -23.41 1.22
CA HIS A 166 -19.63 -24.70 0.82
C HIS A 166 -20.65 -25.12 1.88
N PRO A 167 -21.92 -25.39 1.52
CA PRO A 167 -22.87 -25.91 2.49
C PRO A 167 -22.28 -27.18 3.10
N GLN A 168 -22.20 -27.21 4.44
CA GLN A 168 -21.84 -28.41 5.19
C GLN A 168 -22.62 -29.60 4.60
N PRO A 169 -21.98 -30.73 4.27
CA PRO A 169 -22.71 -31.87 3.76
C PRO A 169 -23.74 -32.26 4.81
N SER A 170 -25.02 -32.12 4.47
CA SER A 170 -26.12 -32.63 5.29
C SER A 170 -25.80 -34.07 5.68
N PHE A 171 -26.10 -34.42 6.93
CA PHE A 171 -25.80 -35.68 7.64
C PHE A 171 -26.27 -36.98 6.93
N CYS A 172 -26.80 -36.90 5.70
CA CYS A 172 -27.31 -38.00 4.90
C CYS A 172 -26.34 -38.54 3.84
N LEU A 173 -25.14 -37.98 3.65
CA LEU A 173 -24.18 -38.46 2.63
C LEU A 173 -23.21 -39.57 3.11
N SER A 174 -23.33 -40.04 4.36
CA SER A 174 -22.45 -41.08 4.93
C SER A 174 -22.64 -42.51 4.41
N ILE A 175 -23.45 -42.72 3.35
CA ILE A 175 -23.80 -44.05 2.83
C ILE A 175 -23.07 -44.38 1.51
N PHE A 176 -22.39 -43.42 0.87
CA PHE A 176 -21.64 -43.65 -0.36
C PHE A 176 -20.30 -42.90 -0.36
N PRO A 177 -19.16 -43.55 -0.06
CA PRO A 177 -17.83 -42.91 -0.03
C PRO A 177 -17.31 -42.49 -1.41
N CYS A 178 -17.99 -42.86 -2.48
CA CYS A 178 -17.48 -42.78 -3.86
C CYS A 178 -17.88 -41.49 -4.61
N LEU A 179 -18.63 -40.58 -3.99
CA LEU A 179 -19.19 -39.38 -4.64
C LEU A 179 -18.75 -38.04 -4.02
N SER A 180 -17.75 -38.02 -3.14
CA SER A 180 -17.10 -36.77 -2.74
C SER A 180 -16.11 -36.35 -3.83
N LYS A 181 -16.58 -35.66 -4.88
CA LYS A 181 -15.65 -34.81 -5.64
C LYS A 181 -15.10 -33.80 -4.64
N GLN A 182 -13.77 -33.77 -4.47
CA GLN A 182 -13.16 -32.66 -3.76
C GLN A 182 -13.64 -31.37 -4.46
N PRO A 183 -14.06 -30.34 -3.70
CA PRO A 183 -14.43 -29.08 -4.30
C PRO A 183 -13.22 -28.59 -5.10
N ASP A 184 -13.45 -28.35 -6.39
CA ASP A 184 -12.42 -27.89 -7.31
C ASP A 184 -11.98 -26.50 -6.84
N THR A 185 -10.83 -26.42 -6.17
CA THR A 185 -10.25 -25.16 -5.69
C THR A 185 -9.65 -24.32 -6.82
N SER A 186 -9.78 -24.79 -8.07
CA SER A 186 -9.37 -24.08 -9.26
C SER A 186 -10.07 -22.72 -9.35
N GLY A 187 -9.29 -21.65 -9.21
CA GLY A 187 -9.76 -20.25 -9.31
C GLY A 187 -9.97 -19.51 -7.98
N LEU A 188 -9.70 -20.14 -6.82
CA LEU A 188 -9.63 -19.41 -5.55
C LEU A 188 -8.25 -18.75 -5.41
N CYS A 189 -8.23 -17.52 -4.89
CA CYS A 189 -6.98 -16.83 -4.58
C CYS A 189 -6.25 -17.58 -3.45
N ARG A 190 -5.03 -18.05 -3.71
CA ARG A 190 -4.22 -18.78 -2.72
C ARG A 190 -3.95 -17.98 -1.43
N VAL A 191 -3.84 -16.66 -1.53
CA VAL A 191 -3.59 -15.78 -0.37
C VAL A 191 -4.87 -15.53 0.43
N HIS A 192 -5.98 -15.20 -0.23
CA HIS A 192 -7.22 -14.79 0.45
C HIS A 192 -8.26 -15.91 0.61
N GLY A 193 -8.05 -17.09 0.03
CA GLY A 193 -8.92 -18.27 0.16
C GLY A 193 -10.29 -18.16 -0.53
N GLY A 194 -10.51 -17.15 -1.36
CA GLY A 194 -11.79 -16.90 -2.05
C GLY A 194 -11.62 -16.29 -3.43
N LEU A 195 -12.73 -15.98 -4.10
CA LEU A 195 -12.70 -15.32 -5.40
C LEU A 195 -12.19 -13.88 -5.23
N CYS A 196 -11.07 -13.58 -5.89
CA CYS A 196 -10.46 -12.26 -5.91
C CYS A 196 -10.34 -11.74 -7.33
N SER A 197 -10.23 -10.42 -7.45
CA SER A 197 -9.75 -9.78 -8.67
C SER A 197 -9.11 -8.44 -8.35
N VAL A 198 -8.36 -7.90 -9.32
CA VAL A 198 -7.80 -6.55 -9.22
C VAL A 198 -8.89 -5.50 -9.00
N LYS A 199 -10.05 -5.68 -9.64
CA LYS A 199 -11.15 -4.71 -9.62
C LYS A 199 -12.03 -4.88 -8.39
N GLU A 200 -12.56 -6.08 -8.16
CA GLU A 200 -13.65 -6.30 -7.19
C GLU A 200 -13.15 -6.41 -5.76
N SER A 201 -11.98 -6.99 -5.55
CA SER A 201 -11.41 -7.22 -4.21
C SER A 201 -10.06 -6.56 -4.02
N PHE A 202 -9.61 -5.75 -4.98
CA PHE A 202 -8.34 -5.00 -4.90
C PHE A 202 -7.10 -5.88 -4.67
N CYS A 203 -7.15 -7.15 -5.08
CA CYS A 203 -6.10 -8.12 -4.76
C CYS A 203 -4.80 -7.81 -5.52
N LEU A 204 -3.69 -7.63 -4.78
CA LEU A 204 -2.37 -7.35 -5.35
C LEU A 204 -1.85 -8.47 -6.26
N LEU A 205 -2.11 -9.73 -5.91
CA LEU A 205 -1.70 -10.90 -6.68
C LEU A 205 -2.42 -10.93 -8.05
N GLU A 206 -3.76 -10.83 -8.04
CA GLU A 206 -4.56 -10.77 -9.28
C GLU A 206 -4.25 -9.51 -10.10
N GLY A 207 -3.83 -8.43 -9.45
CA GLY A 207 -3.40 -7.18 -10.07
C GLY A 207 -1.97 -7.18 -10.62
N ARG A 208 -1.19 -8.25 -10.44
CA ARG A 208 0.25 -8.30 -10.80
C ARG A 208 1.04 -7.12 -10.25
N ALA A 209 0.73 -6.76 -9.00
CA ALA A 209 1.35 -5.64 -8.32
C ALA A 209 2.58 -6.06 -7.51
N VAL A 210 2.69 -7.34 -7.15
CA VAL A 210 3.70 -7.86 -6.23
C VAL A 210 5.11 -7.60 -6.76
N GLU A 211 5.40 -8.00 -7.99
CA GLU A 211 6.72 -7.85 -8.61
C GLU A 211 7.12 -6.37 -8.75
N LYS A 212 6.14 -5.50 -9.05
CA LYS A 212 6.37 -4.05 -9.17
C LYS A 212 6.65 -3.42 -7.81
N LEU A 213 5.97 -3.86 -6.75
CA LEU A 213 6.21 -3.42 -5.38
C LEU A 213 7.55 -3.94 -4.85
N VAL A 214 7.92 -5.19 -5.16
CA VAL A 214 9.23 -5.76 -4.83
C VAL A 214 10.35 -4.96 -5.49
N ALA A 215 10.20 -4.61 -6.77
CA ALA A 215 11.18 -3.77 -7.47
C ALA A 215 11.38 -2.38 -6.82
N CYS A 216 10.36 -1.87 -6.11
CA CYS A 216 10.46 -0.60 -5.39
C CYS A 216 11.21 -0.71 -4.05
N LEU A 217 11.54 -1.91 -3.56
CA LEU A 217 12.31 -2.09 -2.32
C LEU A 217 13.79 -1.73 -2.46
N ASP A 218 14.34 -1.75 -3.68
CA ASP A 218 15.71 -1.31 -4.01
C ASP A 218 15.80 0.20 -4.32
N HIS A 219 14.73 0.95 -4.02
CA HIS A 219 14.65 2.36 -4.35
C HIS A 219 15.49 3.24 -3.40
N GLN A 220 16.18 4.24 -3.91
CA GLN A 220 17.03 5.14 -3.11
C GLN A 220 16.25 6.04 -2.13
N ASN A 221 14.98 6.29 -2.45
CA ASN A 221 14.06 7.06 -1.62
C ASN A 221 13.35 6.14 -0.62
N GLU A 222 13.74 6.26 0.66
CA GLU A 222 13.20 5.47 1.77
C GLU A 222 11.67 5.52 1.88
N LYS A 223 11.04 6.63 1.47
CA LYS A 223 9.57 6.74 1.53
C LYS A 223 8.89 5.83 0.50
N VAL A 224 9.51 5.65 -0.66
CA VAL A 224 9.03 4.70 -1.68
C VAL A 224 9.15 3.29 -1.14
N VAL A 225 10.33 2.93 -0.59
CA VAL A 225 10.59 1.63 0.03
C VAL A 225 9.58 1.35 1.15
N GLU A 226 9.35 2.34 2.03
CA GLU A 226 8.42 2.22 3.16
C GLU A 226 7.00 1.93 2.69
N ALA A 227 6.49 2.70 1.72
CA ALA A 227 5.16 2.51 1.16
C ALA A 227 5.02 1.16 0.42
N SER A 228 6.04 0.75 -0.33
CA SER A 228 6.04 -0.52 -1.05
C SER A 228 6.07 -1.72 -0.13
N LEU A 229 6.91 -1.68 0.92
CA LEU A 229 6.92 -2.71 1.95
C LEU A 229 5.58 -2.78 2.68
N ALA A 230 4.92 -1.64 2.89
CA ALA A 230 3.58 -1.56 3.48
C ALA A 230 2.55 -2.36 2.70
N ALA A 231 2.49 -2.13 1.38
CA ALA A 231 1.57 -2.83 0.50
C ALA A 231 1.89 -4.33 0.45
N LEU A 232 3.17 -4.72 0.40
CA LEU A 232 3.56 -6.13 0.43
C LEU A 232 3.20 -6.82 1.75
N CYS A 233 3.27 -6.11 2.88
CA CYS A 233 2.89 -6.65 4.18
C CYS A 233 1.43 -7.12 4.24
N THR A 234 0.53 -6.60 3.40
CA THR A 234 -0.86 -7.06 3.38
C THR A 234 -1.02 -8.50 2.86
N LEU A 235 -0.01 -9.06 2.18
CA LEU A 235 0.04 -10.47 1.81
C LEU A 235 0.36 -11.39 3.01
N LEU A 236 0.83 -10.79 4.10
CA LEU A 236 1.26 -11.47 5.33
C LEU A 236 0.37 -11.12 6.53
N ASP A 237 -0.72 -10.38 6.29
CA ASP A 237 -1.65 -9.90 7.30
C ASP A 237 -2.29 -11.03 8.11
N ASP A 238 -2.67 -10.72 9.35
CA ASP A 238 -3.53 -11.64 10.09
C ASP A 238 -4.91 -11.70 9.40
N GLY A 239 -5.33 -12.92 9.03
CA GLY A 239 -6.57 -13.18 8.29
C GLY A 239 -6.38 -13.61 6.83
N VAL A 240 -5.14 -13.69 6.33
CA VAL A 240 -4.82 -14.31 5.04
C VAL A 240 -4.07 -15.63 5.24
N ASN A 241 -3.93 -16.42 4.17
CA ASN A 241 -3.04 -17.57 4.18
C ASN A 241 -1.58 -17.08 4.06
N ILE A 242 -0.94 -16.89 5.22
CA ILE A 242 0.42 -16.34 5.32
C ILE A 242 1.44 -17.22 4.57
N GLN A 243 1.31 -18.56 4.63
CA GLN A 243 2.23 -19.46 3.93
C GLN A 243 2.19 -19.22 2.41
N GLU A 244 0.98 -19.10 1.86
CA GLU A 244 0.81 -18.79 0.43
C GLU A 244 1.25 -17.36 0.10
N GLY A 245 1.08 -16.40 1.02
CA GLY A 245 1.63 -15.05 0.89
C GLY A 245 3.16 -15.02 0.82
N VAL A 246 3.83 -15.80 1.67
CA VAL A 246 5.29 -15.97 1.64
C VAL A 246 5.73 -16.62 0.33
N MET A 247 5.01 -17.64 -0.15
CA MET A 247 5.33 -18.26 -1.44
C MET A 247 5.16 -17.30 -2.63
N VAL A 248 4.14 -16.44 -2.62
CA VAL A 248 3.98 -15.38 -3.62
C VAL A 248 5.16 -14.40 -3.58
N LEU A 249 5.62 -14.01 -2.40
CA LEU A 249 6.82 -13.17 -2.26
C LEU A 249 8.09 -13.89 -2.74
N TYR A 250 8.21 -15.19 -2.46
CA TYR A 250 9.33 -16.01 -2.96
C TYR A 250 9.34 -16.11 -4.48
N GLU A 251 8.20 -16.39 -5.10
CA GLU A 251 8.03 -16.46 -6.56
C GLU A 251 8.31 -15.12 -7.26
N ALA A 252 8.12 -14.01 -6.56
CA ALA A 252 8.42 -12.65 -7.02
C ALA A 252 9.86 -12.18 -6.70
N ASP A 253 10.75 -13.09 -6.27
CA ASP A 253 12.12 -12.78 -5.81
C ASP A 253 12.17 -11.73 -4.67
N GLY A 254 11.10 -11.63 -3.88
CA GLY A 254 10.89 -10.59 -2.87
C GLY A 254 11.49 -10.87 -1.49
N ILE A 255 11.86 -12.12 -1.19
CA ILE A 255 12.42 -12.47 0.12
C ILE A 255 13.73 -11.73 0.40
N LYS A 256 14.67 -11.76 -0.56
CA LYS A 256 15.96 -11.08 -0.41
C LYS A 256 15.79 -9.55 -0.28
N PRO A 257 15.06 -8.85 -1.16
CA PRO A 257 14.79 -7.42 -0.99
C PRO A 257 14.19 -7.05 0.37
N ILE A 258 13.27 -7.86 0.91
CA ILE A 258 12.72 -7.61 2.26
C ILE A 258 13.79 -7.76 3.35
N LEU A 259 14.68 -8.75 3.23
CA LEU A 259 15.82 -8.90 4.14
C LEU A 259 16.80 -7.71 4.01
N ASP A 260 17.10 -7.27 2.79
CA ASP A 260 17.96 -6.11 2.56
C ASP A 260 17.37 -4.85 3.23
N VAL A 261 16.05 -4.65 3.17
CA VAL A 261 15.37 -3.57 3.91
C VAL A 261 15.52 -3.70 5.44
N LEU A 262 15.50 -4.92 5.99
CA LEU A 262 15.78 -5.14 7.41
C LEU A 262 17.21 -4.69 7.76
N LEU A 263 18.19 -5.10 6.95
CA LEU A 263 19.61 -4.83 7.16
C LEU A 263 19.94 -3.33 7.02
N GLU A 264 19.28 -2.66 6.09
CA GLU A 264 19.54 -1.25 5.77
C GLU A 264 18.62 -0.29 6.52
N SER A 265 17.65 -0.77 7.31
CA SER A 265 16.57 0.06 7.87
C SER A 265 17.04 1.35 8.57
N ARG A 266 16.74 2.50 7.94
CA ARG A 266 17.21 3.83 8.38
C ARG A 266 16.21 4.59 9.25
N THR A 267 14.94 4.17 9.23
CA THR A 267 13.86 4.74 10.05
C THR A 267 13.26 3.70 10.98
N GLU A 268 12.72 4.14 12.12
CA GLU A 268 12.01 3.24 13.05
C GLU A 268 10.79 2.58 12.40
N ILE A 269 10.12 3.28 11.48
CA ILE A 269 8.94 2.76 10.77
C ILE A 269 9.36 1.60 9.85
N LEU A 270 10.41 1.79 9.05
CA LEU A 270 10.96 0.74 8.19
C LEU A 270 11.44 -0.45 9.02
N ARG A 271 12.18 -0.20 10.11
CA ARG A 271 12.67 -1.28 10.99
C ARG A 271 11.52 -2.10 11.55
N ARG A 272 10.51 -1.46 12.13
CA ARG A 272 9.34 -2.16 12.70
C ARG A 272 8.65 -3.01 11.65
N ARG A 273 8.44 -2.47 10.45
CA ARG A 273 7.74 -3.15 9.37
C ARG A 273 8.56 -4.29 8.77
N ALA A 274 9.86 -4.10 8.58
CA ALA A 274 10.77 -5.12 8.09
C ALA A 274 10.88 -6.29 9.09
N VAL A 275 11.05 -6.01 10.38
CA VAL A 275 11.07 -7.04 11.44
C VAL A 275 9.77 -7.85 11.43
N TRP A 276 8.62 -7.19 11.26
CA TRP A 276 7.31 -7.84 11.19
C TRP A 276 7.15 -8.74 9.95
N ALA A 277 7.60 -8.28 8.78
CA ALA A 277 7.56 -9.07 7.56
C ALA A 277 8.51 -10.28 7.66
N VAL A 278 9.74 -10.06 8.14
CA VAL A 278 10.76 -11.10 8.29
C VAL A 278 10.34 -12.17 9.30
N GLU A 279 9.75 -11.80 10.43
CA GLU A 279 9.22 -12.80 11.38
C GLU A 279 8.23 -13.75 10.72
N ARG A 280 7.32 -13.24 9.89
CA ARG A 280 6.32 -14.05 9.19
C ARG A 280 6.92 -14.92 8.09
N ILE A 281 7.89 -14.38 7.35
CA ILE A 281 8.67 -15.14 6.36
C ILE A 281 9.39 -16.33 7.03
N LEU A 282 9.97 -16.09 8.21
CA LEU A 282 10.69 -17.11 8.97
C LEU A 282 9.79 -18.18 9.60
N ARG A 283 8.46 -18.08 9.49
CA ARG A 283 7.56 -19.17 9.87
C ARG A 283 7.60 -20.33 8.87
N THR A 284 8.13 -20.11 7.67
CA THR A 284 8.38 -21.16 6.67
C THR A 284 9.72 -21.82 6.97
N GLU A 285 9.69 -23.11 7.36
CA GLU A 285 10.86 -23.84 7.85
C GLU A 285 12.03 -23.85 6.86
N GLU A 286 11.75 -24.01 5.56
CA GLU A 286 12.78 -24.01 4.52
C GLU A 286 13.51 -22.67 4.44
N ILE A 287 12.76 -21.56 4.49
CA ILE A 287 13.34 -20.22 4.45
C ILE A 287 14.10 -19.91 5.76
N ALA A 288 13.56 -20.34 6.90
CA ALA A 288 14.23 -20.19 8.19
C ALA A 288 15.56 -20.95 8.23
N TYR A 289 15.59 -22.17 7.70
CA TYR A 289 16.80 -22.98 7.58
C TYR A 289 17.86 -22.26 6.72
N ASP A 290 17.47 -21.75 5.55
CA ASP A 290 18.38 -21.03 4.65
C ASP A 290 18.95 -19.74 5.29
N ILE A 291 18.13 -19.02 6.06
CA ILE A 291 18.52 -17.76 6.73
C ILE A 291 19.27 -18.00 8.05
N SER A 292 19.16 -19.18 8.66
CA SER A 292 19.79 -19.48 9.96
C SER A 292 21.31 -19.23 9.97
N GLY A 293 21.98 -19.43 8.83
CA GLY A 293 23.40 -19.15 8.65
C GLY A 293 23.75 -17.66 8.51
N ASP A 294 22.79 -16.78 8.21
CA ASP A 294 23.06 -15.37 7.92
C ASP A 294 23.29 -14.57 9.22
N GLN A 295 24.56 -14.21 9.45
CA GLN A 295 24.96 -13.45 10.64
C GLN A 295 24.44 -12.01 10.62
N ASN A 296 24.26 -11.40 9.45
CA ASN A 296 23.76 -10.03 9.32
C ASN A 296 22.30 -9.96 9.72
N VAL A 297 21.47 -10.88 9.22
CA VAL A 297 20.05 -10.98 9.61
C VAL A 297 19.92 -11.23 11.11
N GLY A 298 20.69 -12.17 11.66
CA GLY A 298 20.71 -12.42 13.11
C GLY A 298 21.09 -11.20 13.94
N THR A 299 22.07 -10.42 13.48
CA THR A 299 22.51 -9.19 14.16
C THR A 299 21.43 -8.12 14.12
N ALA A 300 20.84 -7.87 12.95
CA ALA A 300 19.76 -6.89 12.78
C ALA A 300 18.54 -7.22 13.67
N LEU A 301 18.16 -8.50 13.76
CA LEU A 301 17.08 -8.94 14.65
C LEU A 301 17.42 -8.78 16.13
N VAL A 302 18.66 -9.03 16.54
CA VAL A 302 19.11 -8.78 17.93
C VAL A 302 19.12 -7.29 18.26
N GLU A 303 19.53 -6.43 17.32
CA GLU A 303 19.47 -4.97 17.48
C GLU A 303 18.02 -4.49 17.63
N ALA A 304 17.11 -4.97 16.77
CA ALA A 304 15.68 -4.71 16.88
C ALA A 304 15.10 -5.18 18.23
N PHE A 305 15.52 -6.35 18.73
CA PHE A 305 15.11 -6.87 20.05
C PHE A 305 15.61 -6.03 21.24
N ARG A 306 16.80 -5.41 21.11
CA ARG A 306 17.40 -4.59 22.17
C ARG A 306 16.85 -3.18 22.19
N HIS A 307 16.63 -2.59 21.01
CA HIS A 307 16.40 -1.15 20.87
C HIS A 307 15.02 -0.78 20.33
N GLY A 308 14.26 -1.73 19.78
CA GLY A 308 12.92 -1.48 19.25
C GLY A 308 11.90 -1.10 20.32
N ASP A 309 10.75 -0.59 19.87
CA ASP A 309 9.57 -0.44 20.73
C ASP A 309 9.07 -1.80 21.25
N TYR A 310 8.16 -1.78 22.23
CA TYR A 310 7.67 -3.01 22.86
C TYR A 310 7.20 -4.06 21.83
N THR A 311 6.45 -3.64 20.81
CA THR A 311 5.95 -4.52 19.75
C THR A 311 7.08 -5.08 18.87
N THR A 312 8.00 -4.23 18.42
CA THR A 312 9.13 -4.62 17.57
C THR A 312 10.02 -5.62 18.30
N ARG A 313 10.21 -5.45 19.62
CA ARG A 313 10.99 -6.38 20.44
C ARG A 313 10.34 -7.76 20.49
N GLN A 314 9.04 -7.84 20.75
CA GLN A 314 8.35 -9.13 20.78
C GLN A 314 8.42 -9.86 19.44
N THR A 315 8.23 -9.14 18.34
CA THR A 315 8.33 -9.69 16.99
C THR A 315 9.75 -10.12 16.64
N ALA A 316 10.76 -9.33 17.01
CA ALA A 316 12.17 -9.70 16.83
C ALA A 316 12.54 -10.95 17.64
N GLU A 317 12.03 -11.08 18.87
CA GLU A 317 12.23 -12.28 19.68
C GLU A 317 11.64 -13.53 19.02
N GLN A 318 10.45 -13.41 18.43
CA GLN A 318 9.81 -14.51 17.68
C GLN A 318 10.62 -14.88 16.44
N ALA A 319 11.08 -13.89 15.67
CA ALA A 319 11.94 -14.11 14.51
C ALA A 319 13.24 -14.85 14.90
N LEU A 320 13.88 -14.47 16.01
CA LEU A 320 15.10 -15.11 16.50
C LEU A 320 14.89 -16.57 16.94
N LYS A 321 13.67 -16.94 17.38
CA LYS A 321 13.32 -18.32 17.72
C LYS A 321 13.26 -19.21 16.48
N HIS A 322 12.76 -18.69 15.35
CA HIS A 322 12.66 -19.46 14.11
C HIS A 322 14.02 -19.83 13.51
N ILE A 323 15.07 -19.05 13.81
CA ILE A 323 16.43 -19.28 13.29
C ILE A 323 17.41 -19.79 14.36
N ASP A 324 16.90 -20.29 15.49
CA ASP A 324 17.70 -20.81 16.62
C ASP A 324 18.77 -19.84 17.18
N LYS A 325 18.58 -18.53 17.00
CA LYS A 325 19.49 -17.46 17.48
C LYS A 325 18.94 -16.74 18.70
N LEU A 326 18.39 -17.49 19.66
CA LEU A 326 17.95 -16.88 20.92
C LEU A 326 19.12 -16.16 21.60
N PRO A 327 18.96 -14.87 21.97
CA PRO A 327 20.04 -14.12 22.59
C PRO A 327 20.38 -14.75 23.96
N ASN A 328 21.58 -15.33 24.08
CA ASN A 328 22.07 -15.89 25.33
C ASN A 328 22.37 -14.76 26.33
N PHE A 329 21.54 -14.66 27.38
CA PHE A 329 21.69 -13.69 28.46
C PHE A 329 22.44 -14.26 29.67
N SER A 330 23.71 -14.63 29.50
CA SER A 330 24.57 -14.99 30.63
C SER A 330 25.27 -13.79 31.30
N GLY A 331 24.94 -12.54 30.93
CA GLY A 331 25.67 -11.35 31.42
C GLY A 331 24.87 -10.15 31.93
N ILE A 332 23.52 -10.12 31.85
CA ILE A 332 22.74 -8.90 32.19
C ILE A 332 22.26 -8.87 33.65
N PHE A 333 22.34 -9.99 34.37
CA PHE A 333 22.14 -10.01 35.82
C PHE A 333 23.47 -9.91 36.56
N THR A 334 24.16 -8.77 36.47
CA THR A 334 25.14 -8.42 37.50
C THR A 334 24.39 -8.22 38.81
N LYS A 335 24.63 -9.15 39.75
CA LYS A 335 24.18 -9.10 41.14
C LYS A 335 24.40 -7.69 41.72
N LYS A 336 23.33 -6.96 42.01
CA LYS A 336 23.36 -5.98 43.11
C LYS A 336 23.37 -6.79 44.41
N GLY A 337 24.56 -7.12 44.87
CA GLY A 337 24.81 -7.78 46.14
C GLY A 337 26.23 -7.43 46.58
N GLY A 338 26.32 -6.38 47.38
CA GLY A 338 27.52 -5.78 47.95
C GLY A 338 27.14 -4.48 48.62
#